data_AF-A0A842UDX1-F1
#
_entry.id   AF-A0A842UDX1-F1
#
_cell.length_a   1.000
_cell.length_b   1.000
_cell.length_c   1.000
_cell.angle_alpha   90.00
_cell.angle_beta   90.00
_cell.angle_gamma   90.00
#
_symmetry.space_group_name_H-M   'P 1'
#
loop_
_entity.id
_entity.type
_entity.pdbx_description
1 polymer ?
#
loop_
_entity_poly.entity_id
_entity_poly.type
_entity_poly.pdbx_seq_one_letter_code
_entity_poly.pdbx_strand_id
1 'polypeptide(L)'
;MVIRESGLLFRGYNLVHAKYHQTSDNGIDPDLRSGLLTALLNFAESAFSMNKVEYFEMKKFVISFIQDSILAHDSPEEEILIVYAIMDKERKIDKHISKVIVPSLKKVAQAFKRKYNGQNLSEISKFLEFKSTLAAIFGSDTKTVDQKLKGTFF
;
A
#
# COMPACT_ATOMS: atom_id res chain seq x y z
N MET A 1 4.53 -16.20 0.88
CA MET A 1 3.76 -15.01 1.29
C MET A 1 3.00 -14.49 0.10
N VAL A 2 1.77 -13.98 0.26
CA VAL A 2 0.97 -13.42 -0.84
C VAL A 2 0.48 -12.03 -0.44
N ILE A 3 0.74 -11.04 -1.30
CA ILE A 3 0.14 -9.71 -1.20
C ILE A 3 -1.33 -9.83 -1.61
N ARG A 4 -2.23 -9.58 -0.67
CA ARG A 4 -3.67 -9.67 -0.86
C ARG A 4 -4.24 -8.35 -1.34
N GLU A 5 -3.70 -7.24 -0.84
CA GLU A 5 -4.11 -5.89 -1.19
C GLU A 5 -2.93 -4.91 -1.15
N SER A 6 -3.03 -3.83 -1.91
CA SER A 6 -2.13 -2.68 -1.79
C SER A 6 -2.82 -1.39 -2.21
N GLY A 7 -2.26 -0.27 -1.78
CA GLY A 7 -2.83 1.03 -2.12
C GLY A 7 -2.02 2.23 -1.71
N LEU A 8 -2.57 3.41 -2.04
CA LEU A 8 -2.05 4.71 -1.70
C LEU A 8 -3.11 5.53 -0.96
N LEU A 9 -2.73 6.17 0.14
CA LEU A 9 -3.61 7.03 0.94
C LEU A 9 -3.05 8.45 0.99
N PHE A 10 -3.96 9.42 0.97
CA PHE A 10 -3.64 10.85 1.07
C PHE A 10 -4.74 11.56 1.85
N ARG A 11 -4.38 12.31 2.91
CA ARG A 11 -5.33 12.96 3.83
C ARG A 11 -6.44 12.03 4.36
N GLY A 12 -6.14 10.73 4.50
CA GLY A 12 -7.10 9.70 4.92
C GLY A 12 -8.00 9.13 3.80
N TYR A 13 -7.97 9.71 2.60
CA TYR A 13 -8.67 9.19 1.43
C TYR A 13 -7.86 8.11 0.72
N ASN A 14 -8.56 7.15 0.12
CA ASN A 14 -7.93 6.16 -0.73
C ASN A 14 -7.74 6.69 -2.15
N LEU A 15 -6.50 6.96 -2.55
CA LEU A 15 -6.20 7.38 -3.92
C LEU A 15 -6.28 6.20 -4.89
N VAL A 16 -5.73 5.05 -4.48
CA VAL A 16 -5.72 3.84 -5.29
C VAL A 16 -5.82 2.63 -4.38
N HIS A 17 -6.81 1.78 -4.64
CA HIS A 17 -6.98 0.50 -3.97
C HIS A 17 -6.96 -0.65 -4.96
N ALA A 18 -6.00 -1.56 -4.80
CA ALA A 18 -5.92 -2.81 -5.55
C ALA A 18 -6.15 -3.99 -4.59
N LYS A 19 -7.15 -4.82 -4.94
CA LYS A 19 -7.47 -6.07 -4.24
C LYS A 19 -7.19 -7.24 -5.18
N TYR A 20 -6.20 -8.05 -4.84
CA TYR A 20 -5.80 -9.23 -5.62
C TYR A 20 -6.51 -10.49 -5.14
N HIS A 21 -6.80 -10.54 -3.84
CA HIS A 21 -7.41 -11.68 -3.17
C HIS A 21 -8.37 -11.21 -2.07
N GLN A 22 -9.26 -12.09 -1.65
CA GLN A 22 -10.19 -11.80 -0.56
C GLN A 22 -9.48 -11.87 0.81
N THR A 23 -9.55 -10.79 1.58
CA THR A 23 -8.97 -10.66 2.94
C THR A 23 -10.00 -10.76 4.06
N SER A 24 -11.29 -10.77 3.71
CA SER A 24 -12.43 -10.78 4.63
C SER A 24 -13.67 -11.35 3.95
N ASP A 25 -14.50 -12.03 4.73
CA ASP A 25 -15.74 -12.68 4.26
C ASP A 25 -16.84 -11.64 3.96
N ASN A 26 -16.78 -10.48 4.61
CA ASN A 26 -17.64 -9.32 4.34
C ASN A 26 -16.83 -8.17 3.76
N GLY A 27 -17.40 -7.45 2.79
CA GLY A 27 -16.77 -6.29 2.17
C GLY A 27 -16.52 -5.18 3.20
N ILE A 28 -15.32 -5.14 3.76
CA ILE A 28 -14.88 -4.01 4.57
C ILE A 28 -14.79 -2.79 3.65
N ASP A 29 -15.44 -1.70 4.05
CA ASP A 29 -15.39 -0.42 3.36
C ASP A 29 -13.91 0.05 3.25
N PRO A 30 -13.39 0.25 2.03
CA PRO A 30 -12.02 0.72 1.81
C PRO A 30 -11.72 2.06 2.48
N ASP A 31 -12.71 2.96 2.61
CA ASP A 31 -12.52 4.28 3.19
C ASP A 31 -12.42 4.20 4.72
N LEU A 32 -13.25 3.36 5.37
CA LEU A 32 -13.12 3.09 6.81
C LEU A 32 -11.75 2.51 7.14
N ARG A 33 -11.24 1.60 6.29
CA ARG A 33 -9.91 1.04 6.46
C ARG A 33 -8.82 2.09 6.28
N SER A 34 -8.96 2.95 5.28
CA SER A 34 -8.01 4.02 4.99
C SER A 34 -7.92 4.99 6.17
N GLY A 35 -9.07 5.44 6.69
CA GLY A 35 -9.14 6.29 7.87
C GLY A 35 -8.51 5.63 9.11
N LEU A 36 -8.79 4.34 9.37
CA LEU A 36 -8.18 3.61 10.48
C LEU A 36 -6.66 3.50 10.33
N LEU A 37 -6.16 3.16 9.14
CA LEU A 37 -4.72 3.06 8.89
C LEU A 37 -4.03 4.40 9.10
N THR A 38 -4.58 5.49 8.55
CA THR A 38 -4.04 6.84 8.78
C THR A 38 -4.04 7.20 10.26
N ALA A 39 -5.13 6.91 10.99
CA ALA A 39 -5.19 7.17 12.43
C ALA A 39 -4.13 6.38 13.22
N LEU A 40 -3.93 5.10 12.90
CA LEU A 40 -2.90 4.27 13.54
C LEU A 40 -1.49 4.78 13.25
N LEU A 41 -1.24 5.27 12.04
CA LEU A 41 0.05 5.84 11.66
C LEU A 41 0.33 7.16 12.37
N ASN A 42 -0.66 8.05 12.42
CA ASN A 42 -0.55 9.31 13.15
C ASN A 42 -0.34 9.07 14.66
N PHE A 43 -1.05 8.08 15.22
CA PHE A 43 -0.84 7.65 16.59
C PHE A 43 0.59 7.14 16.81
N ALA A 44 1.06 6.24 15.94
CA ALA A 44 2.41 5.68 16.04
C ALA A 44 3.50 6.76 15.92
N GLU A 45 3.33 7.72 15.01
CA GLU A 45 4.22 8.85 14.85
C GLU A 45 4.27 9.73 16.10
N SER A 46 3.12 10.00 16.71
CA SER A 46 3.01 10.77 17.95
C SER A 46 3.63 10.05 19.15
N ALA A 47 3.50 8.71 19.21
CA ALA A 47 3.93 7.91 20.34
C ALA A 47 5.41 7.51 20.30
N PHE A 48 5.95 7.23 19.11
CA PHE A 48 7.28 6.62 18.93
C PHE A 48 8.26 7.48 18.13
N SER A 49 7.87 8.71 17.77
CA SER A 49 8.56 9.56 16.80
C SER A 49 8.52 9.00 15.37
N MET A 50 8.65 9.90 14.39
CA MET A 50 8.51 9.62 12.97
C MET A 50 9.40 8.45 12.48
N ASN A 51 8.89 7.64 11.55
CA ASN A 51 9.62 6.57 10.84
C ASN A 51 10.12 5.39 11.70
N LYS A 52 9.51 5.11 12.86
CA LYS A 52 9.90 3.95 13.71
C LYS A 52 9.07 2.69 13.52
N VAL A 53 7.86 2.81 12.96
CA VAL A 53 6.99 1.66 12.71
C VAL A 53 7.06 1.30 11.22
N GLU A 54 7.47 0.07 10.92
CA GLU A 54 7.62 -0.43 9.54
C GLU A 54 6.44 -1.30 9.09
N TYR A 55 5.77 -1.94 10.06
CA TYR A 55 4.62 -2.78 9.81
C TYR A 55 3.78 -3.00 11.07
N PHE A 56 2.52 -3.39 10.86
CA PHE A 56 1.61 -3.90 11.88
C PHE A 56 1.36 -5.38 11.65
N GLU A 57 1.48 -6.17 12.71
CA GLU A 57 1.21 -7.61 12.67
C GLU A 57 -0.17 -7.91 13.28
N MET A 58 -1.03 -8.57 12.50
CA MET A 58 -2.33 -9.06 12.94
C MET A 58 -2.31 -10.60 13.05
N LYS A 59 -3.43 -11.19 13.46
CA LYS A 59 -3.54 -12.65 13.62
C LYS A 59 -3.20 -13.43 12.34
N LYS A 60 -3.73 -12.98 11.20
CA LYS A 60 -3.58 -13.66 9.89
C LYS A 60 -2.80 -12.86 8.86
N PHE A 61 -2.72 -11.54 9.05
CA PHE A 61 -2.19 -10.62 8.05
C PHE A 61 -1.12 -9.72 8.64
N VAL A 62 -0.29 -9.17 7.77
CA VAL A 62 0.68 -8.13 8.07
C VAL A 62 0.41 -6.95 7.15
N ILE A 63 0.46 -5.75 7.72
CA ILE A 63 0.32 -4.50 6.98
C ILE A 63 1.66 -3.78 7.04
N SER A 64 2.36 -3.68 5.91
CA SER A 64 3.58 -2.88 5.80
C SER A 64 3.28 -1.62 5.00
N PHE A 65 3.95 -0.54 5.36
CA PHE A 65 3.71 0.77 4.78
C PHE A 65 5.00 1.59 4.73
N ILE A 66 4.98 2.64 3.91
CA ILE A 66 5.95 3.72 3.94
C ILE A 66 5.19 5.05 3.92
N GLN A 67 5.81 6.08 4.49
CA GLN A 67 5.43 7.47 4.29
C GLN A 67 6.42 8.09 3.29
N ASP A 68 5.89 8.79 2.31
CA ASP A 68 6.62 9.64 1.36
C ASP A 68 5.88 10.99 1.30
N SER A 69 6.39 11.96 0.54
CA SER A 69 5.77 13.28 0.37
C SER A 69 5.32 13.49 -1.07
N ILE A 70 4.20 14.17 -1.27
CA ILE A 70 3.67 14.55 -2.59
C ILE A 70 3.09 15.96 -2.55
N LEU A 71 3.29 16.72 -3.64
CA LEU A 71 2.65 18.02 -3.81
C LEU A 71 1.27 17.83 -4.44
N ALA A 72 0.24 18.35 -3.79
CA ALA A 72 -1.12 18.45 -4.34
C ALA A 72 -1.34 19.82 -4.99
N HIS A 73 -2.24 19.93 -5.97
CA HIS A 73 -2.47 21.20 -6.68
C HIS A 73 -3.01 22.34 -5.78
N ASP A 74 -3.70 21.98 -4.71
CA ASP A 74 -4.41 22.85 -3.77
C ASP A 74 -3.58 23.15 -2.52
N SER A 75 -2.36 22.62 -2.45
CA SER A 75 -1.44 22.84 -1.34
C SER A 75 -0.15 23.49 -1.83
N PRO A 76 0.34 24.53 -1.15
CA PRO A 76 1.66 25.09 -1.44
C PRO A 76 2.82 24.22 -0.91
N GLU A 77 2.52 23.25 -0.03
CA GLU A 77 3.50 22.40 0.64
C GLU A 77 3.30 20.93 0.29
N GLU A 78 4.38 20.15 0.38
CA GLU A 78 4.28 18.69 0.24
C GLU A 78 3.60 18.08 1.45
N GLU A 79 2.76 17.09 1.20
CA GLU A 79 1.97 16.41 2.21
C GLU A 79 2.22 14.91 2.18
N ILE A 80 1.87 14.24 3.28
CA ILE A 80 2.16 12.82 3.47
C ILE A 80 1.34 11.96 2.49
N LEU A 81 2.06 11.18 1.70
CA LEU A 81 1.56 10.08 0.89
C LEU A 81 1.91 8.76 1.59
N ILE A 82 0.89 8.01 2.00
CA ILE A 82 1.08 6.68 2.60
C ILE A 82 0.94 5.64 1.50
N VAL A 83 1.91 4.74 1.37
CA VAL A 83 1.81 3.58 0.47
C VAL A 83 1.84 2.32 1.31
N TYR A 84 0.89 1.42 1.11
CA TYR A 84 0.74 0.23 1.94
C TYR A 84 0.54 -1.06 1.14
N ALA A 85 0.86 -2.18 1.78
CA ALA A 85 0.52 -3.53 1.32
C ALA A 85 0.03 -4.38 2.49
N ILE A 86 -1.04 -5.14 2.25
CA ILE A 86 -1.59 -6.15 3.16
C ILE A 86 -1.25 -7.53 2.61
N MET A 87 -0.62 -8.36 3.42
CA MET A 87 -0.13 -9.68 3.01
C MET A 87 -0.41 -10.74 4.06
N ASP A 88 -0.36 -12.01 3.65
CA ASP A 88 -0.44 -13.14 4.58
C ASP A 88 0.73 -13.10 5.57
N LYS A 89 0.43 -13.40 6.84
CA LYS A 89 1.47 -13.54 7.87
C LYS A 89 2.24 -14.84 7.66
N GLU A 90 3.57 -14.74 7.63
CA GLU A 90 4.49 -15.89 7.55
C GLU A 90 5.60 -15.81 8.59
N ARG A 91 6.30 -16.94 8.81
CA ARG A 91 7.46 -16.98 9.71
C ARG A 91 8.61 -16.14 9.13
N LYS A 92 9.32 -15.39 9.98
CA LYS A 92 10.48 -14.54 9.62
C LYS A 92 10.11 -13.39 8.65
N ILE A 93 9.01 -12.70 8.95
CA ILE A 93 8.45 -11.64 8.10
C ILE A 93 9.39 -10.44 7.92
N ASP A 94 10.20 -10.09 8.93
CA ASP A 94 11.07 -8.89 8.94
C ASP A 94 12.02 -8.82 7.74
N LYS A 95 12.66 -9.96 7.42
CA LYS A 95 13.62 -10.03 6.31
C LYS A 95 12.91 -9.82 4.97
N HIS A 96 11.70 -10.32 4.84
CA HIS A 96 10.93 -10.18 3.61
C HIS A 96 10.37 -8.76 3.46
N ILE A 97 9.88 -8.17 4.56
CA ILE A 97 9.42 -6.78 4.57
C ILE A 97 10.56 -5.85 4.15
N SER A 98 11.70 -5.92 4.82
CA SER A 98 12.84 -5.02 4.57
C SER A 98 13.44 -5.18 3.18
N LYS A 99 13.52 -6.41 2.64
CA LYS A 99 14.21 -6.69 1.36
C LYS A 99 13.33 -6.69 0.13
N VAL A 100 12.02 -6.92 0.28
CA VAL A 100 11.11 -7.11 -0.86
C VAL A 100 9.99 -6.09 -0.83
N ILE A 101 9.25 -6.01 0.28
CA ILE A 101 8.05 -5.19 0.37
C ILE A 101 8.37 -3.71 0.42
N VAL A 102 9.22 -3.26 1.35
CA VAL A 102 9.58 -1.85 1.48
C VAL A 102 10.19 -1.28 0.18
N PRO A 103 11.14 -1.96 -0.50
CA PRO A 103 11.61 -1.52 -1.81
C PRO A 103 10.50 -1.43 -2.87
N SER A 104 9.53 -2.35 -2.86
CA SER A 104 8.40 -2.31 -3.79
C SER A 104 7.46 -1.15 -3.50
N LEU A 105 7.16 -0.88 -2.22
CA LEU A 105 6.38 0.29 -1.80
C LEU A 105 7.06 1.60 -2.23
N LYS A 106 8.40 1.70 -2.10
CA LYS A 106 9.16 2.87 -2.57
C LYS A 106 9.07 3.06 -4.08
N LYS A 107 9.12 1.97 -4.86
CA LYS A 107 8.91 2.02 -6.31
C LYS A 107 7.50 2.50 -6.66
N VAL A 108 6.48 2.05 -5.92
CA VAL A 108 5.10 2.52 -6.09
C VAL A 108 4.99 4.02 -5.83
N ALA A 109 5.53 4.51 -4.71
CA ALA A 109 5.51 5.94 -4.38
C ALA A 109 6.19 6.78 -5.47
N GLN A 110 7.39 6.39 -5.91
CA GLN A 110 8.12 7.07 -6.97
C GLN A 110 7.34 7.08 -8.30
N ALA A 111 6.75 5.94 -8.70
CA ALA A 111 5.96 5.84 -9.92
C ALA A 111 4.70 6.72 -9.86
N PHE A 112 4.05 6.78 -8.70
CA PHE A 112 2.86 7.61 -8.50
C PHE A 112 3.21 9.09 -8.60
N LYS A 113 4.24 9.53 -7.86
CA LYS A 113 4.72 10.92 -7.89
C LYS A 113 5.11 11.35 -9.30
N ARG A 114 5.84 10.51 -10.05
CA ARG A 114 6.22 10.83 -11.43
C ARG A 114 5.02 11.11 -12.34
N LYS A 115 3.88 10.48 -12.09
CA LYS A 115 2.68 10.64 -12.92
C LYS A 115 1.74 11.74 -12.41
N TYR A 116 1.63 11.93 -11.09
CA TYR A 116 0.54 12.71 -10.49
C TYR A 116 0.99 13.85 -9.55
N ASN A 117 2.29 14.10 -9.38
CA ASN A 117 2.74 15.22 -8.56
C ASN A 117 2.22 16.57 -9.10
N GLY A 118 1.71 17.42 -8.22
CA GLY A 118 1.10 18.72 -8.55
C GLY A 118 -0.31 18.62 -9.15
N GLN A 119 -0.93 17.44 -9.20
CA GLN A 119 -2.30 17.28 -9.70
C GLN A 119 -3.36 17.40 -8.60
N ASN A 120 -4.63 17.46 -9.00
CA ASN A 120 -5.76 17.39 -8.09
C ASN A 120 -5.94 15.98 -7.53
N LEU A 121 -5.44 15.75 -6.31
CA LEU A 121 -5.49 14.47 -5.61
C LEU A 121 -6.88 14.15 -5.01
N SER A 122 -7.82 15.08 -5.01
CA SER A 122 -9.20 14.83 -4.55
C SER A 122 -10.07 14.13 -5.60
N GLU A 123 -9.68 14.16 -6.88
CA GLU A 123 -10.41 13.49 -7.97
C GLU A 123 -9.95 12.03 -8.14
N ILE A 124 -10.38 11.16 -7.22
CA ILE A 124 -9.92 9.76 -7.09
C ILE A 124 -10.06 8.95 -8.39
N SER A 125 -11.08 9.24 -9.22
CA SER A 125 -11.31 8.55 -10.50
C SER A 125 -10.12 8.61 -11.45
N LYS A 126 -9.29 9.66 -11.38
CA LYS A 126 -8.10 9.84 -12.22
C LYS A 126 -7.00 8.80 -11.96
N PHE A 127 -7.06 8.12 -10.81
CA PHE A 127 -6.01 7.18 -10.39
C PHE A 127 -6.37 5.71 -10.64
N LEU A 128 -7.57 5.43 -11.16
CA LEU A 128 -8.04 4.05 -11.40
C LEU A 128 -7.08 3.23 -12.26
N GLU A 129 -6.50 3.83 -13.29
CA GLU A 129 -5.54 3.16 -14.18
C GLU A 129 -4.23 2.75 -13.48
N PHE A 130 -3.89 3.44 -12.38
CA PHE A 130 -2.65 3.18 -11.64
C PHE A 130 -2.68 1.81 -10.94
N LYS A 131 -3.85 1.16 -10.81
CA LYS A 131 -3.96 -0.23 -10.35
C LYS A 131 -3.14 -1.19 -11.20
N SER A 132 -3.04 -0.94 -12.50
CA SER A 132 -2.19 -1.75 -13.39
C SER A 132 -0.70 -1.60 -13.05
N THR A 133 -0.26 -0.39 -12.67
CA THR A 133 1.11 -0.11 -12.22
C THR A 133 1.39 -0.78 -10.88
N LEU A 134 0.45 -0.77 -9.93
CA LEU A 134 0.57 -1.54 -8.69
C LEU A 134 0.78 -3.03 -8.98
N ALA A 135 -0.08 -3.62 -9.81
CA ALA A 135 0.01 -5.03 -10.19
C ALA A 135 1.34 -5.37 -10.87
N ALA A 136 1.86 -4.48 -11.72
CA ALA A 136 3.16 -4.65 -12.38
C ALA A 136 4.34 -4.59 -11.40
N ILE A 137 4.31 -3.67 -10.42
CA ILE A 137 5.39 -3.51 -9.44
C ILE A 137 5.42 -4.67 -8.45
N PHE A 138 4.27 -5.09 -7.92
CA PHE A 138 4.19 -6.22 -6.99
C PHE A 138 4.28 -7.58 -7.71
N GLY A 139 3.90 -7.63 -8.99
CA GLY A 139 4.14 -8.75 -9.88
C GLY A 139 3.77 -10.11 -9.28
N SER A 140 4.77 -10.99 -9.18
CA SER A 140 4.60 -12.36 -8.69
C SER A 140 4.30 -12.45 -7.19
N ASP A 141 4.57 -11.41 -6.39
CA ASP A 141 4.25 -11.41 -4.96
C ASP A 141 2.75 -11.33 -4.69
N THR A 142 1.96 -10.95 -5.70
CA THR A 142 0.50 -11.01 -5.66
C THR A 142 -0.06 -12.40 -5.97
N LYS A 143 0.75 -13.34 -6.50
CA LYS A 143 0.28 -14.65 -6.95
C LYS A 143 0.39 -15.70 -5.85
N THR A 144 -0.63 -16.56 -5.72
CA THR A 144 -0.54 -17.77 -4.90
C THR A 144 0.43 -18.78 -5.51
N VAL A 145 0.86 -19.78 -4.74
CA VAL A 145 1.73 -20.85 -5.24
C VAL A 145 1.10 -21.55 -6.45
N ASP A 146 -0.19 -21.87 -6.40
CA ASP A 146 -0.91 -22.49 -7.51
C ASP A 146 -0.91 -21.62 -8.78
N GLN A 147 -1.08 -20.30 -8.62
CA GLN A 147 -1.05 -19.36 -9.73
C GLN A 147 0.34 -19.19 -10.33
N LYS A 148 1.41 -19.32 -9.53
CA LYS A 148 2.79 -19.32 -10.02
C LYS A 148 3.07 -20.58 -10.84
N LEU A 149 2.66 -21.74 -10.34
CA LEU A 149 2.87 -23.03 -11.00
C LEU A 149 2.13 -23.14 -12.34
N LYS A 150 0.91 -22.61 -12.44
CA LYS A 150 0.16 -22.59 -13.72
C LYS A 150 0.85 -21.79 -14.83
N GLY A 151 1.67 -20.79 -14.48
CA GLY A 151 2.40 -19.96 -15.45
C GLY A 151 3.74 -20.56 -15.90
N THR A 152 4.22 -21.64 -15.29
CA THR A 152 5.51 -22.28 -15.61
C THR A 152 5.38 -23.57 -16.44
N PHE A 153 4.18 -24.09 -16.65
CA PHE A 153 3.93 -25.32 -17.41
C PHE A 153 3.41 -25.09 -18.85
N PHE A 154 3.74 -23.95 -19.46
CA PHE A 154 3.45 -23.66 -20.86
C PHE A 154 4.68 -23.05 -21.54
#